data_AF-A0A0R0FIA7-F1
#
_entry.id   AF-A0A0R0FIA7-F1
#
_cell.length_a   1.000
_cell.length_b   1.000
_cell.length_c   1.000
_cell.angle_alpha   90.00
_cell.angle_beta   90.00
_cell.angle_gamma   90.00
#
_symmetry.space_group_name_H-M   'P 1'
#
loop_
_entity.id
_entity.type
_entity.pdbx_description
1 polymer ?
#
loop_
_entity_poly.entity_id
_entity_poly.type
_entity_poly.pdbx_seq_one_letter_code
_entity_poly.pdbx_strand_id
1 'polypeptide(L)'
;MGLGVFGSVLVLALLFKHLASQQPNTDEFFVSEFLKKMMGLASSQGYNFSASVCSWKGVSCDANREHVVDLVFSGMDLSGTIPDNTIGKLGKLQSLDLSHNKITDLPSDFWSLSTVKSLNLSSNQISGSLTNNIGNFGLLESIDLSSNNFSEEIPEAVSSLLSLRVLKLDQNRFAHNIPSGILKCQSLVSIDVSSNQLNGTLPEGFGAAFPKLRVLNLSGNNMYGHISDISGLKSIVNLNISGNSFQGSIVDLFQGRLEVLDLSRNQFQGHIPQVVEVSTSKTGKHGHAKCHFVAIDIFNGKKLEDIVPSSHNCDVPHVNRTDYQLIDISEDGFVSLLTDNGNTKDDLKLPTDEALLSQIKDGFAEGKDLVVSVMSAMGEEQICSLKDIGPKN
;
A
#
# COMPACT_ATOMS: atom_id res chain seq x y z
N MET A 1 42.53 26.18 64.10
CA MET A 1 42.14 25.22 63.05
C MET A 1 40.62 25.19 62.97
N GLY A 2 40.01 25.75 61.92
CA GLY A 2 38.54 25.84 61.85
C GLY A 2 37.93 26.08 60.46
N LEU A 3 38.76 26.27 59.43
CA LEU A 3 38.29 26.54 58.06
C LEU A 3 38.15 25.29 57.17
N GLY A 4 38.41 24.08 57.71
CA GLY A 4 38.38 22.83 56.91
C GLY A 4 37.02 22.13 56.81
N VAL A 5 36.07 22.40 57.73
CA VAL A 5 34.82 21.63 57.82
C VAL A 5 33.71 22.20 56.94
N PHE A 6 33.71 23.51 56.66
CA PHE A 6 32.69 24.11 55.79
C PHE A 6 32.88 23.77 54.30
N GLY A 7 34.13 23.56 53.85
CA GLY A 7 34.41 23.17 52.46
C GLY A 7 33.93 21.75 52.13
N SER A 8 34.08 20.80 53.05
CA SER A 8 33.69 19.41 52.82
C SER A 8 32.17 19.19 52.80
N VAL A 9 31.41 19.90 53.65
CA VAL A 9 29.94 19.82 53.66
C VAL A 9 29.34 20.42 52.38
N LEU A 10 29.90 21.51 51.85
CA LEU A 10 29.43 22.13 50.61
C LEU A 10 29.67 21.22 49.39
N VAL A 11 30.84 20.56 49.32
CA VAL A 11 31.16 19.61 48.24
C VAL A 11 30.28 18.36 48.33
N LEU A 12 30.04 17.80 49.52
CA LEU A 12 29.09 16.70 49.69
C LEU A 12 27.67 17.09 49.28
N ALA A 13 27.18 18.26 49.70
CA ALA A 13 25.83 18.71 49.34
C ALA A 13 25.65 18.93 47.83
N LEU A 14 26.69 19.40 47.13
CA LEU A 14 26.69 19.54 45.68
C LEU A 14 26.72 18.17 44.96
N LEU A 15 27.51 17.22 45.46
CA LEU A 15 27.50 15.83 44.95
C LEU A 15 26.16 15.14 45.20
N PHE A 16 25.55 15.30 46.37
CA PHE A 16 24.23 14.74 46.68
C PHE A 16 23.10 15.41 45.92
N LYS A 17 23.16 16.73 45.65
CA LYS A 17 22.21 17.37 44.72
C LYS A 17 22.34 16.81 43.30
N HIS A 18 23.56 16.49 42.87
CA HIS A 18 23.79 15.95 41.54
C HIS A 18 23.36 14.47 41.40
N LEU A 19 23.48 13.66 42.47
CA LEU A 19 22.94 12.30 42.51
C LEU A 19 21.42 12.27 42.73
N ALA A 20 20.85 13.20 43.51
CA ALA A 20 19.42 13.23 43.82
C ALA A 20 18.55 13.77 42.66
N SER A 21 19.14 14.37 41.62
CA SER A 21 18.40 14.91 40.47
C SER A 21 18.52 14.08 39.18
N GLN A 22 19.08 12.87 39.22
CA GLN A 22 19.05 12.00 38.05
C GLN A 22 17.61 11.50 37.87
N GLN A 23 16.98 11.88 36.75
CA GLN A 23 15.71 11.28 36.34
C GLN A 23 15.88 9.74 36.30
N PRO A 24 14.90 8.96 36.77
CA PRO A 24 14.96 7.51 36.66
C PRO A 24 15.20 7.10 35.20
N ASN A 25 16.26 6.34 34.94
CA ASN A 25 16.61 5.87 33.61
C ASN A 25 16.12 4.44 33.41
N THR A 26 14.79 4.27 33.48
CA THR A 26 14.12 2.96 33.35
C THR A 26 13.03 3.04 32.30
N ASP A 27 12.77 1.93 31.61
CA ASP A 27 11.70 1.84 30.61
C ASP A 27 10.33 2.18 31.22
N GLU A 28 10.09 1.80 32.48
CA GLU A 28 8.87 2.18 33.22
C GLU A 28 8.72 3.70 33.37
N PHE A 29 9.81 4.41 33.67
CA PHE A 29 9.78 5.87 33.73
C PHE A 29 9.51 6.47 32.35
N PHE A 30 10.20 6.00 31.31
CA PHE A 30 10.03 6.52 29.95
C PHE A 30 8.63 6.32 29.40
N VAL A 31 8.05 5.12 29.56
CA VAL A 31 6.69 4.82 29.09
C VAL A 31 5.64 5.56 29.93
N SER A 32 5.81 5.65 31.26
CA SER A 32 4.84 6.40 32.09
C SER A 32 4.85 7.89 31.77
N GLU A 33 6.01 8.50 31.61
CA GLU A 33 6.11 9.92 31.26
C GLU A 33 5.57 10.21 29.86
N PHE A 34 5.78 9.30 28.91
CA PHE A 34 5.14 9.37 27.60
C PHE A 34 3.61 9.36 27.73
N LEU A 35 3.04 8.35 28.39
CA LEU A 35 1.59 8.20 28.53
C LEU A 35 0.99 9.40 29.29
N LYS A 36 1.58 9.84 30.41
CA LYS A 36 1.06 10.99 31.17
C LYS A 36 1.03 12.29 30.39
N LYS A 37 2.01 12.52 29.50
CA LYS A 37 2.12 13.76 28.72
C LYS A 37 1.25 13.72 27.46
N MET A 38 1.11 12.56 26.84
CA MET A 38 0.37 12.39 25.58
C MET A 38 -1.13 12.13 25.80
N MET A 39 -1.49 11.46 26.89
CA MET A 39 -2.87 11.19 27.25
C MET A 39 -3.47 12.38 28.00
N GLY A 40 -4.75 12.66 27.78
CA GLY A 40 -5.50 13.54 28.68
C GLY A 40 -5.66 12.91 30.07
N LEU A 41 -5.84 13.76 31.10
CA LEU A 41 -6.01 13.34 32.51
C LEU A 41 -7.09 12.26 32.70
N ALA A 42 -8.17 12.30 31.91
CA ALA A 42 -9.25 11.32 31.99
C ALA A 42 -8.81 9.92 31.53
N SER A 43 -8.01 9.85 30.46
CA SER A 43 -7.54 8.59 29.88
C SER A 43 -6.39 7.96 30.67
N SER A 44 -5.55 8.76 31.33
CA SER A 44 -4.43 8.23 32.14
C SER A 44 -4.88 7.46 33.39
N GLN A 45 -6.12 7.63 33.85
CA GLN A 45 -6.69 6.91 35.01
C GLN A 45 -6.82 5.40 34.78
N GLY A 46 -6.76 4.93 33.53
CA GLY A 46 -6.80 3.50 33.20
C GLY A 46 -5.51 2.74 33.50
N TYR A 47 -4.39 3.43 33.74
CA TYR A 47 -3.10 2.80 33.98
C TYR A 47 -2.74 2.80 35.47
N ASN A 48 -2.41 1.62 36.00
CA ASN A 48 -1.81 1.50 37.33
C ASN A 48 -0.29 1.69 37.23
N PHE A 49 0.17 2.94 37.27
CA PHE A 49 1.59 3.30 37.23
C PHE A 49 2.39 2.84 38.47
N SER A 50 1.77 2.17 39.44
CA SER A 50 2.48 1.51 40.55
C SER A 50 2.76 0.03 40.29
N ALA A 51 2.15 -0.55 39.25
CA ALA A 51 2.46 -1.90 38.79
C ALA A 51 3.59 -1.86 37.75
N SER A 52 4.35 -2.95 37.64
CA SER A 52 5.41 -3.10 36.63
C SER A 52 4.91 -2.73 35.24
N VAL A 53 5.70 -1.96 34.50
CA VAL A 53 5.43 -1.53 33.11
C VAL A 53 5.02 -2.70 32.19
N CYS A 54 5.57 -3.89 32.42
CA CYS A 54 5.28 -5.10 31.64
C CYS A 54 3.87 -5.69 31.87
N SER A 55 3.10 -5.13 32.79
CA SER A 55 1.69 -5.47 33.01
C SER A 55 0.71 -4.49 32.35
N TRP A 56 1.21 -3.39 31.79
CA TRP A 56 0.38 -2.34 31.22
C TRP A 56 -0.19 -2.75 29.87
N LYS A 57 -1.43 -2.32 29.60
CA LYS A 57 -2.09 -2.57 28.32
C LYS A 57 -1.26 -1.97 27.19
N GLY A 58 -0.95 -2.78 26.19
CA GLY A 58 -0.17 -2.38 25.01
C GLY A 58 1.35 -2.46 25.20
N VAL A 59 1.85 -2.91 26.36
CA VAL A 59 3.30 -3.08 26.59
C VAL A 59 3.67 -4.57 26.59
N SER A 60 4.67 -4.93 25.80
CA SER A 60 5.34 -6.23 25.88
C SER A 60 6.79 -6.02 26.29
N CYS A 61 7.26 -6.86 27.22
CA CYS A 61 8.65 -6.89 27.64
C CYS A 61 9.36 -8.14 27.14
N ASP A 62 10.69 -8.11 27.20
CA ASP A 62 11.54 -9.26 26.97
C ASP A 62 11.27 -10.41 27.97
N ALA A 63 11.89 -11.57 27.74
CA ALA A 63 11.67 -12.78 28.55
C ALA A 63 11.98 -12.57 30.05
N ASN A 64 12.91 -11.68 30.38
CA ASN A 64 13.29 -11.35 31.75
C ASN A 64 12.38 -10.29 32.39
N ARG A 65 11.49 -9.65 31.61
CA ARG A 65 10.64 -8.52 32.04
C ARG A 65 11.45 -7.31 32.50
N GLU A 66 12.63 -7.11 31.93
CA GLU A 66 13.54 -6.01 32.26
C GLU A 66 13.43 -4.86 31.25
N HIS A 67 13.15 -5.19 29.99
CA HIS A 67 13.13 -4.23 28.91
C HIS A 67 11.85 -4.29 28.09
N VAL A 68 11.31 -3.13 27.75
CA VAL A 68 10.17 -2.99 26.83
C VAL A 68 10.65 -3.24 25.41
N VAL A 69 9.99 -4.17 24.71
CA VAL A 69 10.30 -4.57 23.34
C VAL A 69 9.21 -4.23 22.36
N ASP A 70 7.94 -4.19 22.78
CA ASP A 70 6.83 -3.77 21.91
C ASP A 70 5.90 -2.79 22.64
N LEU A 71 5.48 -1.75 21.92
CA LEU A 71 4.47 -0.79 22.35
C LEU A 71 3.35 -0.72 21.31
N VAL A 72 2.13 -1.03 21.70
CA VAL A 72 0.91 -0.94 20.89
C VAL A 72 -0.06 0.02 21.55
N PHE A 73 0.03 1.29 21.14
CA PHE A 73 -0.79 2.40 21.64
C PHE A 73 -1.66 3.03 20.53
N SER A 74 -2.08 2.20 19.57
CA SER A 74 -3.00 2.60 18.50
C SER A 74 -4.36 3.02 19.07
N GLY A 75 -4.97 4.09 18.55
CA GLY A 75 -6.33 4.49 18.90
C GLY A 75 -6.52 4.97 20.35
N MET A 76 -5.49 5.53 20.97
CA MET A 76 -5.48 5.93 22.39
C MET A 76 -5.76 7.42 22.63
N ASP A 77 -6.17 8.16 21.61
CA ASP A 77 -6.39 9.61 21.63
C ASP A 77 -5.12 10.40 22.06
N LEU A 78 -3.93 9.84 21.79
CA LEU A 78 -2.66 10.50 22.07
C LEU A 78 -2.55 11.72 21.16
N SER A 79 -2.22 12.89 21.73
CA SER A 79 -2.26 14.15 20.98
C SER A 79 -1.04 15.03 21.23
N GLY A 80 -0.73 15.89 20.25
CA GLY A 80 0.40 16.81 20.30
C GLY A 80 1.73 16.18 19.90
N THR A 81 2.83 16.85 20.23
CA THR A 81 4.20 16.39 19.93
C THR A 81 4.63 15.30 20.90
N ILE A 82 5.22 14.21 20.40
CA ILE A 82 5.80 13.18 21.28
C ILE A 82 6.86 13.85 22.19
N PRO A 83 6.80 13.67 23.52
CA PRO A 83 7.70 14.36 24.43
C PRO A 83 9.14 13.83 24.35
N ASP A 84 10.12 14.74 24.28
CA ASP A 84 11.54 14.40 24.40
C ASP A 84 11.83 13.60 25.68
N ASN A 85 12.88 12.77 25.64
CA ASN A 85 13.38 11.98 26.76
C ASN A 85 12.33 11.03 27.37
N THR A 86 11.48 10.48 26.51
CA THR A 86 10.50 9.44 26.87
C THR A 86 10.75 8.16 26.06
N ILE A 87 9.81 7.75 25.20
CA ILE A 87 9.91 6.50 24.43
C ILE A 87 11.13 6.47 23.48
N GLY A 88 11.65 7.62 23.04
CA GLY A 88 12.89 7.70 22.26
C GLY A 88 14.14 7.17 22.99
N LYS A 89 14.06 6.91 24.30
CA LYS A 89 15.14 6.32 25.11
C LYS A 89 15.06 4.81 25.26
N LEU A 90 14.03 4.16 24.72
CA LEU A 90 13.84 2.71 24.83
C LEU A 90 14.82 1.95 23.93
N GLY A 91 16.00 1.63 24.47
CA GLY A 91 17.10 1.05 23.70
C GLY A 91 16.88 -0.38 23.19
N LYS A 92 15.81 -1.07 23.63
CA LYS A 92 15.48 -2.45 23.23
C LYS A 92 14.17 -2.57 22.45
N LEU A 93 13.52 -1.44 22.13
CA LEU A 93 12.25 -1.41 21.44
C LEU A 93 12.38 -1.98 20.02
N GLN A 94 11.56 -2.96 19.67
CA GLN A 94 11.53 -3.65 18.38
C GLN A 94 10.29 -3.28 17.57
N SER A 95 9.15 -3.07 18.22
CA SER A 95 7.91 -2.67 17.56
C SER A 95 7.27 -1.48 18.26
N LEU A 96 6.88 -0.46 17.48
CA LEU A 96 6.17 0.71 17.96
C LEU A 96 4.97 1.00 17.05
N ASP A 97 3.77 0.87 17.60
CA ASP A 97 2.52 1.23 16.95
C ASP A 97 1.83 2.37 17.71
N LEU A 98 1.84 3.55 17.11
CA LEU A 98 1.13 4.75 17.56
C LEU A 98 0.06 5.18 16.54
N SER A 99 -0.42 4.27 15.70
CA SER A 99 -1.39 4.58 14.65
C SER A 99 -2.73 5.08 15.19
N HIS A 100 -3.53 5.73 14.33
CA HIS A 100 -4.89 6.19 14.69
C HIS A 100 -4.93 7.09 15.94
N ASN A 101 -3.99 8.04 16.04
CA ASN A 101 -3.92 9.03 17.11
C ASN A 101 -3.99 10.45 16.53
N LYS A 102 -3.67 11.47 17.34
CA LYS A 102 -3.64 12.90 16.97
C LYS A 102 -2.24 13.50 17.18
N ILE A 103 -1.20 12.70 16.94
CA ILE A 103 0.20 13.12 17.11
C ILE A 103 0.55 14.12 16.01
N THR A 104 1.22 15.21 16.36
CA THR A 104 1.52 16.32 15.44
C THR A 104 2.98 16.43 15.04
N ASP A 105 3.91 15.88 15.84
CA ASP A 105 5.35 15.99 15.58
C ASP A 105 6.16 14.93 16.38
N LEU A 106 7.41 14.70 15.95
CA LEU A 106 8.36 13.71 16.50
C LEU A 106 9.62 14.40 17.05
N PRO A 107 10.03 14.12 18.30
CA PRO A 107 11.21 14.74 18.91
C PRO A 107 12.50 14.20 18.31
N SER A 108 13.60 14.94 18.51
CA SER A 108 14.91 14.58 17.94
C SER A 108 15.43 13.22 18.41
N ASP A 109 15.14 12.82 19.64
CA ASP A 109 15.55 11.53 20.20
C ASP A 109 14.68 10.35 19.74
N PHE A 110 13.51 10.61 19.14
CA PHE A 110 12.68 9.58 18.51
C PHE A 110 13.47 8.84 17.42
N TRP A 111 14.26 9.58 16.65
CA TRP A 111 15.09 9.04 15.58
C TRP A 111 16.33 8.27 16.08
N SER A 112 16.48 8.07 17.39
CA SER A 112 17.57 7.28 18.01
C SER A 112 17.18 5.84 18.33
N LEU A 113 15.95 5.44 18.01
CA LEU A 113 15.38 4.10 18.21
C LEU A 113 15.98 3.04 17.25
N SER A 114 17.28 2.79 17.39
CA SER A 114 18.08 1.97 16.45
C SER A 114 17.74 0.47 16.44
N THR A 115 16.97 -0.02 17.41
CA THR A 115 16.56 -1.43 17.52
C THR A 115 15.18 -1.72 16.90
N VAL A 116 14.45 -0.70 16.48
CA VAL A 116 13.09 -0.84 15.94
C VAL A 116 13.12 -1.51 14.57
N LYS A 117 12.28 -2.54 14.43
CA LYS A 117 12.03 -3.31 13.21
C LYS A 117 10.69 -2.96 12.57
N SER A 118 9.69 -2.60 13.38
CA SER A 118 8.36 -2.22 12.90
C SER A 118 7.94 -0.90 13.53
N LEU A 119 7.67 0.09 12.68
CA LEU A 119 7.20 1.41 13.09
C LEU A 119 5.89 1.75 12.36
N ASN A 120 4.82 1.92 13.11
CA ASN A 120 3.53 2.35 12.58
C ASN A 120 3.11 3.68 13.23
N LEU A 121 3.12 4.75 12.44
CA LEU A 121 2.64 6.09 12.80
C LEU A 121 1.45 6.51 11.93
N SER A 122 0.83 5.57 11.21
CA SER A 122 -0.24 5.86 10.26
C SER A 122 -1.45 6.52 10.91
N SER A 123 -2.23 7.28 10.14
CA SER A 123 -3.44 7.95 10.63
C SER A 123 -3.17 8.85 11.85
N ASN A 124 -2.25 9.80 11.69
CA ASN A 124 -1.93 10.84 12.66
C ASN A 124 -1.98 12.22 11.97
N GLN A 125 -1.46 13.27 12.62
CA GLN A 125 -1.40 14.63 12.10
C GLN A 125 0.05 15.10 11.93
N ILE A 126 1.02 14.17 11.85
CA ILE A 126 2.45 14.49 11.81
C ILE A 126 2.75 15.28 10.55
N SER A 127 3.43 16.41 10.69
CA SER A 127 3.68 17.36 9.59
C SER A 127 5.16 17.74 9.49
N GLY A 128 5.53 18.43 8.42
CA GLY A 128 6.92 18.77 8.12
C GLY A 128 7.61 17.70 7.27
N SER A 129 8.93 17.85 7.07
CA SER A 129 9.70 16.91 6.26
C SER A 129 10.14 15.68 7.01
N LEU A 130 10.18 14.55 6.30
CA LEU A 130 10.78 13.33 6.81
C LEU A 130 12.30 13.53 6.88
N THR A 131 12.84 13.59 8.09
CA THR A 131 14.24 13.97 8.30
C THR A 131 15.23 12.90 7.83
N ASN A 132 16.46 13.31 7.51
CA ASN A 132 17.56 12.38 7.21
C ASN A 132 17.89 11.42 8.39
N ASN A 133 17.42 11.70 9.60
CA ASN A 133 17.62 10.82 10.74
C ASN A 133 16.82 9.50 10.61
N ILE A 134 15.90 9.38 9.64
CA ILE A 134 15.29 8.10 9.30
C ILE A 134 16.34 7.03 8.99
N GLY A 135 17.51 7.42 8.48
CA GLY A 135 18.61 6.49 8.22
C GLY A 135 19.20 5.81 9.46
N ASN A 136 18.86 6.27 10.68
CA ASN A 136 19.29 5.65 11.93
C ASN A 136 18.55 4.33 12.23
N PHE A 137 17.40 4.08 11.59
CA PHE A 137 16.63 2.85 11.76
C PHE A 137 17.20 1.69 10.93
N GLY A 138 18.47 1.32 11.14
CA GLY A 138 19.16 0.32 10.32
C GLY A 138 18.57 -1.09 10.39
N LEU A 139 17.75 -1.39 11.40
CA LEU A 139 17.05 -2.68 11.56
C LEU A 139 15.59 -2.64 11.08
N LEU A 140 15.11 -1.53 10.53
CA LEU A 140 13.71 -1.38 10.14
C LEU A 140 13.34 -2.33 9.00
N GLU A 141 12.30 -3.12 9.22
CA GLU A 141 11.72 -4.05 8.26
C GLU A 141 10.38 -3.52 7.73
N SER A 142 9.63 -2.76 8.53
CA SER A 142 8.34 -2.18 8.15
C SER A 142 8.21 -0.77 8.68
N ILE A 143 7.84 0.17 7.81
CA ILE A 143 7.45 1.51 8.20
C ILE A 143 6.14 1.91 7.54
N ASP A 144 5.20 2.38 8.36
CA ASP A 144 3.91 2.90 7.93
C ASP A 144 3.71 4.32 8.46
N LEU A 145 3.86 5.30 7.57
CA LEU A 145 3.62 6.72 7.83
C LEU A 145 2.36 7.21 7.10
N SER A 146 1.54 6.30 6.59
CA SER A 146 0.39 6.63 5.74
C SER A 146 -0.62 7.54 6.45
N SER A 147 -1.38 8.33 5.70
CA SER A 147 -2.44 9.20 6.26
C SER A 147 -1.91 10.16 7.33
N ASN A 148 -0.94 10.98 6.95
CA ASN A 148 -0.34 12.04 7.77
C ASN A 148 -0.25 13.35 6.94
N ASN A 149 0.48 14.34 7.45
CA ASN A 149 0.75 15.61 6.77
C ASN A 149 2.25 15.78 6.42
N PHE A 150 3.02 14.69 6.27
CA PHE A 150 4.42 14.78 5.86
C PHE A 150 4.52 15.46 4.48
N SER A 151 5.51 16.33 4.31
CA SER A 151 5.70 17.14 3.10
C SER A 151 7.17 17.16 2.65
N GLU A 152 7.45 17.91 1.58
CA GLU A 152 8.79 17.99 0.95
C GLU A 152 9.23 16.65 0.36
N GLU A 153 10.54 16.44 0.17
CA GLU A 153 11.08 15.22 -0.43
C GLU A 153 11.13 14.04 0.54
N ILE A 154 11.08 12.83 0.00
CA ILE A 154 11.50 11.63 0.73
C ILE A 154 13.04 11.67 0.79
N PRO A 155 13.66 11.63 1.98
CA PRO A 155 15.10 11.86 2.12
C PRO A 155 15.94 10.74 1.51
N GLU A 156 17.09 11.08 0.92
CA GLU A 156 18.08 10.10 0.42
C GLU A 156 18.59 9.13 1.50
N ALA A 157 18.46 9.49 2.79
CA ALA A 157 18.80 8.66 3.93
C ALA A 157 17.98 7.36 4.04
N VAL A 158 16.88 7.20 3.30
CA VAL A 158 16.20 5.91 3.16
C VAL A 158 17.15 4.82 2.64
N SER A 159 18.24 5.18 1.95
CA SER A 159 19.29 4.26 1.51
C SER A 159 19.96 3.44 2.62
N SER A 160 19.85 3.89 3.88
CA SER A 160 20.37 3.15 5.05
C SER A 160 19.42 2.04 5.53
N LEU A 161 18.17 1.99 5.05
CA LEU A 161 17.16 1.03 5.49
C LEU A 161 17.28 -0.30 4.73
N LEU A 162 18.42 -0.99 4.90
CA LEU A 162 18.79 -2.17 4.11
C LEU A 162 17.89 -3.40 4.38
N SER A 163 17.29 -3.46 5.56
CA SER A 163 16.37 -4.53 5.98
C SER A 163 14.91 -4.26 5.58
N LEU A 164 14.61 -3.10 4.99
CA LEU A 164 13.23 -2.65 4.77
C LEU A 164 12.50 -3.54 3.77
N ARG A 165 11.33 -4.02 4.17
CA ARG A 165 10.45 -4.90 3.39
C ARG A 165 9.14 -4.21 3.01
N VAL A 166 8.62 -3.35 3.88
CA VAL A 166 7.36 -2.63 3.66
C VAL A 166 7.58 -1.14 3.91
N LEU A 167 7.30 -0.35 2.88
CA LEU A 167 7.33 1.12 2.92
C LEU A 167 5.96 1.64 2.54
N LYS A 168 5.26 2.28 3.48
CA LYS A 168 3.98 2.95 3.23
C LYS A 168 4.07 4.41 3.62
N LEU A 169 3.96 5.27 2.63
CA LEU A 169 3.99 6.72 2.73
C LEU A 169 2.75 7.36 2.08
N ASP A 170 1.73 6.55 1.75
CA ASP A 170 0.56 6.99 1.03
C ASP A 170 -0.28 8.01 1.81
N GLN A 171 -1.09 8.80 1.10
CA GLN A 171 -1.96 9.83 1.70
C GLN A 171 -1.18 10.82 2.58
N ASN A 172 -0.14 11.41 1.99
CA ASN A 172 0.66 12.48 2.58
C ASN A 172 0.76 13.64 1.58
N ARG A 173 1.76 14.52 1.75
CA ARG A 173 2.07 15.64 0.86
C ARG A 173 3.52 15.57 0.38
N PHE A 174 4.12 14.37 0.32
CA PHE A 174 5.47 14.19 -0.22
C PHE A 174 5.51 14.68 -1.67
N ALA A 175 6.54 15.42 -2.02
CA ALA A 175 6.75 16.04 -3.33
C ALA A 175 8.13 15.67 -3.88
N HIS A 176 8.47 16.20 -5.06
CA HIS A 176 9.73 15.92 -5.75
C HIS A 176 9.82 14.46 -6.23
N ASN A 177 11.04 13.97 -6.45
CA ASN A 177 11.31 12.64 -6.96
C ASN A 177 11.30 11.61 -5.82
N ILE A 178 11.05 10.35 -6.18
CA ILE A 178 11.46 9.25 -5.32
C ILE A 178 13.00 9.24 -5.29
N PRO A 179 13.65 9.27 -4.11
CA PRO A 179 15.10 9.39 -3.99
C PRO A 179 15.81 8.17 -4.57
N SER A 180 16.96 8.39 -5.21
CA SER A 180 17.77 7.31 -5.79
C SER A 180 18.28 6.31 -4.75
N GLY A 181 18.41 6.75 -3.50
CA GLY A 181 18.75 5.94 -2.34
C GLY A 181 17.80 4.77 -2.09
N ILE A 182 16.53 4.87 -2.50
CA ILE A 182 15.56 3.76 -2.35
C ILE A 182 16.04 2.47 -3.03
N LEU A 183 16.87 2.58 -4.07
CA LEU A 183 17.44 1.43 -4.81
C LEU A 183 18.35 0.54 -3.93
N LYS A 184 18.80 1.04 -2.77
CA LYS A 184 19.57 0.26 -1.79
C LYS A 184 18.69 -0.64 -0.91
N CYS A 185 17.39 -0.37 -0.83
CA CYS A 185 16.42 -1.16 -0.07
C CYS A 185 16.00 -2.43 -0.82
N GLN A 186 16.96 -3.30 -1.16
CA GLN A 186 16.74 -4.49 -2.02
C GLN A 186 15.88 -5.59 -1.35
N SER A 187 15.59 -5.42 -0.05
CA SER A 187 14.70 -6.29 0.72
C SER A 187 13.21 -5.97 0.52
N LEU A 188 12.88 -4.87 -0.18
CA LEU A 188 11.51 -4.39 -0.37
C LEU A 188 10.61 -5.43 -1.06
N VAL A 189 9.44 -5.61 -0.48
CA VAL A 189 8.34 -6.46 -0.94
C VAL A 189 7.10 -5.63 -1.28
N SER A 190 6.90 -4.50 -0.58
CA SER A 190 5.79 -3.58 -0.81
C SER A 190 6.25 -2.14 -0.72
N ILE A 191 5.88 -1.33 -1.72
CA ILE A 191 6.04 0.12 -1.73
C ILE A 191 4.66 0.73 -2.02
N ASP A 192 4.16 1.56 -1.12
CA ASP A 192 3.00 2.41 -1.35
C ASP A 192 3.37 3.87 -1.08
N VAL A 193 3.33 4.70 -2.12
CA VAL A 193 3.52 6.15 -2.04
C VAL A 193 2.36 6.88 -2.71
N SER A 194 1.21 6.20 -2.86
CA SER A 194 0.05 6.74 -3.55
C SER A 194 -0.56 7.96 -2.85
N SER A 195 -1.33 8.75 -3.57
CA SER A 195 -2.00 9.95 -3.03
C SER A 195 -1.02 10.91 -2.35
N ASN A 196 0.00 11.32 -3.09
CA ASN A 196 1.00 12.32 -2.70
C ASN A 196 1.13 13.39 -3.80
N GLN A 197 2.17 14.22 -3.74
CA GLN A 197 2.48 15.28 -4.71
C GLN A 197 3.81 14.98 -5.46
N LEU A 198 4.21 13.72 -5.54
CA LEU A 198 5.47 13.31 -6.19
C LEU A 198 5.43 13.69 -7.67
N ASN A 199 6.46 14.39 -8.16
CA ASN A 199 6.40 15.08 -9.45
C ASN A 199 7.65 14.89 -10.33
N GLY A 200 8.23 13.70 -10.35
CA GLY A 200 9.18 13.36 -11.40
C GLY A 200 9.32 11.87 -11.68
N THR A 201 10.48 11.47 -12.21
CA THR A 201 10.69 10.13 -12.74
C THR A 201 11.11 9.15 -11.65
N LEU A 202 10.91 7.87 -11.94
CA LEU A 202 11.59 6.83 -11.18
C LEU A 202 13.12 6.96 -11.38
N PRO A 203 13.92 6.64 -10.35
CA PRO A 203 15.37 6.63 -10.48
C PRO A 203 15.84 5.54 -11.46
N GLU A 204 16.93 5.80 -12.17
CA GLU A 204 17.49 4.84 -13.13
C GLU A 204 17.82 3.50 -12.46
N GLY A 205 17.37 2.40 -13.07
CA GLY A 205 17.56 1.05 -12.52
C GLY A 205 16.48 0.59 -11.53
N PHE A 206 15.42 1.38 -11.30
CA PHE A 206 14.31 1.04 -10.41
C PHE A 206 13.76 -0.38 -10.62
N GLY A 207 13.44 -0.73 -11.87
CA GLY A 207 12.92 -2.06 -12.19
C GLY A 207 13.87 -3.21 -11.82
N ALA A 208 15.19 -3.01 -11.85
CA ALA A 208 16.16 -4.07 -11.55
C ALA A 208 16.51 -4.17 -10.06
N ALA A 209 16.21 -3.13 -9.26
CA ALA A 209 16.70 -3.02 -7.89
C ALA A 209 15.95 -3.93 -6.88
N PHE A 210 14.72 -4.35 -7.19
CA PHE A 210 13.85 -5.01 -6.22
C PHE A 210 13.43 -6.43 -6.65
N PRO A 211 14.28 -7.44 -6.45
CA PRO A 211 13.99 -8.82 -6.87
C PRO A 211 12.82 -9.46 -6.11
N LYS A 212 12.38 -8.88 -4.98
CA LYS A 212 11.32 -9.40 -4.12
C LYS A 212 10.04 -8.56 -4.13
N LEU A 213 10.00 -7.45 -4.88
CA LEU A 213 8.87 -6.53 -4.87
C LEU A 213 7.63 -7.19 -5.47
N ARG A 214 6.57 -7.30 -4.68
CA ARG A 214 5.27 -7.87 -5.08
C ARG A 214 4.20 -6.81 -5.24
N VAL A 215 4.27 -5.72 -4.48
CA VAL A 215 3.29 -4.64 -4.50
C VAL A 215 3.99 -3.31 -4.75
N LEU A 216 3.54 -2.59 -5.78
CA LEU A 216 3.98 -1.24 -6.09
C LEU A 216 2.76 -0.37 -6.36
N ASN A 217 2.53 0.62 -5.50
CA ASN A 217 1.47 1.60 -5.66
C ASN A 217 2.06 3.02 -5.70
N LEU A 218 1.99 3.63 -6.89
CA LEU A 218 2.42 5.00 -7.17
C LEU A 218 1.22 5.92 -7.49
N SER A 219 -0.01 5.40 -7.36
CA SER A 219 -1.20 6.06 -7.92
C SER A 219 -1.51 7.43 -7.30
N GLY A 220 -2.19 8.30 -8.03
CA GLY A 220 -2.61 9.61 -7.52
C GLY A 220 -1.44 10.51 -7.16
N ASN A 221 -0.46 10.64 -8.07
CA ASN A 221 0.68 11.55 -7.96
C ASN A 221 0.81 12.39 -9.24
N ASN A 222 1.88 13.16 -9.36
CA ASN A 222 2.24 13.94 -10.55
C ASN A 222 3.47 13.34 -11.27
N MET A 223 3.72 12.03 -11.10
CA MET A 223 4.91 11.38 -11.64
C MET A 223 4.84 11.28 -13.17
N TYR A 224 6.00 11.33 -13.81
CA TYR A 224 6.14 11.16 -15.25
C TYR A 224 7.34 10.26 -15.55
N GLY A 225 7.61 9.95 -16.81
CA GLY A 225 8.70 9.06 -17.21
C GLY A 225 8.19 7.89 -18.03
N HIS A 226 9.08 6.95 -18.34
CA HIS A 226 8.74 5.87 -19.26
C HIS A 226 8.40 4.60 -18.48
N ILE A 227 7.39 3.87 -18.94
CA ILE A 227 6.97 2.62 -18.32
C ILE A 227 8.07 1.54 -18.34
N SER A 228 9.06 1.66 -19.23
CA SER A 228 10.24 0.79 -19.26
C SER A 228 11.02 0.79 -17.94
N ASP A 229 10.92 1.86 -17.15
CA ASP A 229 11.64 2.00 -15.87
C ASP A 229 11.23 0.93 -14.84
N ILE A 230 10.05 0.30 -15.00
CA ILE A 230 9.56 -0.79 -14.15
C ILE A 230 9.59 -2.18 -14.82
N SER A 231 10.08 -2.29 -16.07
CA SER A 231 10.15 -3.55 -16.83
C SER A 231 10.93 -4.67 -16.12
N GLY A 232 11.88 -4.30 -15.27
CA GLY A 232 12.71 -5.25 -14.52
C GLY A 232 12.04 -5.90 -13.31
N LEU A 233 10.83 -5.48 -12.91
CA LEU A 233 10.18 -5.94 -11.68
C LEU A 233 9.64 -7.38 -11.82
N LYS A 234 10.54 -8.38 -11.78
CA LYS A 234 10.22 -9.79 -12.08
C LYS A 234 9.24 -10.46 -11.12
N SER A 235 9.10 -9.95 -9.91
CA SER A 235 8.27 -10.54 -8.85
C SER A 235 6.96 -9.78 -8.61
N ILE A 236 6.66 -8.76 -9.41
CA ILE A 236 5.51 -7.89 -9.21
C ILE A 236 4.20 -8.66 -9.44
N VAL A 237 3.23 -8.43 -8.56
CA VAL A 237 1.91 -9.08 -8.57
C VAL A 237 0.81 -8.02 -8.60
N ASN A 238 0.95 -6.97 -7.79
CA ASN A 238 0.03 -5.85 -7.76
C ASN A 238 0.76 -4.57 -8.15
N LEU A 239 0.39 -4.00 -9.29
CA LEU A 239 0.93 -2.76 -9.80
C LEU A 239 -0.19 -1.75 -9.99
N ASN A 240 -0.10 -0.63 -9.30
CA ASN A 240 -0.98 0.51 -9.53
C ASN A 240 -0.14 1.78 -9.72
N ILE A 241 -0.21 2.36 -10.91
CA ILE A 241 0.44 3.65 -11.22
C ILE A 241 -0.57 4.66 -11.75
N SER A 242 -1.87 4.44 -11.51
CA SER A 242 -2.92 5.23 -12.10
C SER A 242 -2.95 6.67 -11.61
N GLY A 243 -3.48 7.59 -12.41
CA GLY A 243 -3.56 9.00 -12.03
C GLY A 243 -2.17 9.64 -11.93
N ASN A 244 -1.36 9.45 -12.97
CA ASN A 244 -0.02 10.04 -13.15
C ASN A 244 0.15 10.51 -14.61
N SER A 245 1.38 10.78 -15.04
CA SER A 245 1.75 11.17 -16.41
C SER A 245 2.79 10.22 -17.04
N PHE A 246 2.78 8.94 -16.65
CA PHE A 246 3.67 7.96 -17.27
C PHE A 246 3.34 7.75 -18.75
N GLN A 247 4.36 7.52 -19.56
CA GLN A 247 4.26 7.34 -21.00
C GLN A 247 5.02 6.09 -21.46
N GLY A 248 4.90 5.77 -22.75
CA GLY A 248 5.56 4.61 -23.36
C GLY A 248 4.62 3.45 -23.65
N SER A 249 5.22 2.40 -24.22
CA SER A 249 4.51 1.19 -24.65
C SER A 249 4.46 0.15 -23.53
N ILE A 250 3.27 -0.40 -23.31
CA ILE A 250 3.03 -1.48 -22.35
C ILE A 250 3.28 -2.88 -22.92
N VAL A 251 3.60 -2.98 -24.22
CA VAL A 251 3.84 -4.26 -24.91
C VAL A 251 5.05 -4.96 -24.32
N ASP A 252 4.91 -6.25 -24.01
CA ASP A 252 5.96 -7.14 -23.48
C ASP A 252 6.66 -6.64 -22.20
N LEU A 253 6.01 -5.74 -21.46
CA LEU A 253 6.61 -5.11 -20.29
C LEU A 253 6.72 -6.04 -19.08
N PHE A 254 5.69 -6.89 -18.86
CA PHE A 254 5.63 -7.81 -17.73
C PHE A 254 5.68 -9.25 -18.22
N GLN A 255 6.68 -10.01 -17.77
CA GLN A 255 6.81 -11.44 -18.08
C GLN A 255 6.11 -12.33 -17.02
N GLY A 256 5.74 -11.76 -15.87
CA GLY A 256 5.13 -12.47 -14.74
C GLY A 256 3.60 -12.41 -14.72
N ARG A 257 2.98 -13.19 -13.83
CA ARG A 257 1.53 -13.16 -13.59
C ARG A 257 1.19 -12.00 -12.66
N LEU A 258 0.64 -10.93 -13.23
CA LEU A 258 -0.01 -9.86 -12.46
C LEU A 258 -1.39 -10.35 -11.99
N GLU A 259 -1.73 -10.07 -10.73
CA GLU A 259 -3.07 -10.26 -10.17
C GLU A 259 -3.87 -8.96 -10.27
N VAL A 260 -3.21 -7.81 -10.04
CA VAL A 260 -3.82 -6.49 -10.14
C VAL A 260 -2.92 -5.56 -10.95
N LEU A 261 -3.50 -4.95 -11.99
CA LEU A 261 -2.83 -3.96 -12.83
C LEU A 261 -3.75 -2.77 -13.06
N ASP A 262 -3.36 -1.60 -12.56
CA ASP A 262 -4.03 -0.33 -12.87
C ASP A 262 -3.03 0.68 -13.45
N LEU A 263 -3.23 0.95 -14.75
CA LEU A 263 -2.47 1.88 -15.56
C LEU A 263 -3.30 3.12 -15.94
N SER A 264 -4.54 3.21 -15.46
CA SER A 264 -5.51 4.21 -15.92
C SER A 264 -5.05 5.65 -15.63
N ARG A 265 -5.59 6.63 -16.36
CA ARG A 265 -5.28 8.07 -16.15
C ARG A 265 -3.76 8.34 -16.18
N ASN A 266 -3.11 7.88 -17.26
CA ASN A 266 -1.70 8.14 -17.61
C ASN A 266 -1.61 8.64 -19.07
N GLN A 267 -0.39 8.80 -19.59
CA GLN A 267 -0.08 9.27 -20.95
C GLN A 267 0.55 8.17 -21.83
N PHE A 268 0.16 6.90 -21.63
CA PHE A 268 0.71 5.79 -22.39
C PHE A 268 0.47 5.95 -23.89
N GLN A 269 1.49 5.59 -24.67
CA GLN A 269 1.46 5.58 -26.12
C GLN A 269 1.65 4.15 -26.56
N GLY A 270 0.66 3.62 -27.27
CA GLY A 270 0.60 2.19 -27.53
C GLY A 270 -0.86 1.79 -27.54
N HIS A 271 -1.22 1.11 -28.60
CA HIS A 271 -2.57 0.71 -28.90
C HIS A 271 -2.95 -0.39 -27.91
N ILE A 272 -3.98 -0.21 -27.08
CA ILE A 272 -4.83 -1.35 -26.72
C ILE A 272 -5.81 -1.44 -27.88
N PRO A 273 -5.58 -2.32 -28.87
CA PRO A 273 -6.46 -2.42 -30.00
C PRO A 273 -7.70 -3.17 -29.51
N GLN A 274 -8.87 -2.54 -29.51
CA GLN A 274 -10.09 -3.31 -29.48
C GLN A 274 -10.21 -3.99 -30.84
N VAL A 275 -10.11 -5.32 -30.90
CA VAL A 275 -10.43 -6.04 -32.14
C VAL A 275 -11.91 -5.78 -32.45
N VAL A 276 -12.18 -5.16 -33.61
CA VAL A 276 -13.54 -4.83 -34.06
C VAL A 276 -14.01 -5.72 -35.20
N GLU A 277 -13.09 -6.31 -35.97
CA GLU A 277 -13.41 -7.24 -37.04
C GLU A 277 -12.34 -8.33 -37.08
N VAL A 278 -12.78 -9.57 -37.25
CA VAL A 278 -11.91 -10.66 -37.69
C VAL A 278 -12.55 -11.30 -38.91
N SER A 279 -11.84 -11.29 -40.04
CA SER A 279 -12.28 -11.95 -41.26
C SER A 279 -11.24 -12.97 -41.73
N THR A 280 -11.69 -14.02 -42.43
CA THR A 280 -10.80 -15.05 -42.99
C THR A 280 -10.85 -15.02 -44.51
N SER A 281 -9.69 -15.06 -45.17
CA SER A 281 -9.64 -15.18 -46.63
C SER A 281 -9.76 -16.66 -47.05
N LYS A 282 -10.72 -16.99 -47.93
CA LYS A 282 -10.68 -18.25 -48.68
C LYS A 282 -9.59 -18.13 -49.76
N THR A 283 -8.38 -18.64 -49.50
CA THR A 283 -7.41 -18.78 -50.58
C THR A 283 -7.73 -20.05 -51.39
N GLY A 284 -7.40 -20.03 -52.69
CA GLY A 284 -7.67 -21.13 -53.63
C GLY A 284 -6.96 -22.43 -53.26
N LYS A 285 -7.11 -23.49 -54.08
CA LYS A 285 -6.75 -24.90 -53.82
C LYS A 285 -5.43 -25.23 -53.08
N HIS A 286 -4.46 -24.33 -52.99
CA HIS A 286 -3.16 -24.54 -52.33
C HIS A 286 -2.73 -23.40 -51.39
N GLY A 287 -3.60 -22.45 -51.05
CA GLY A 287 -3.26 -21.38 -50.10
C GLY A 287 -3.62 -21.76 -48.66
N HIS A 288 -2.78 -21.36 -47.70
CA HIS A 288 -3.22 -21.26 -46.30
C HIS A 288 -4.25 -20.14 -46.19
N ALA A 289 -5.33 -20.35 -45.44
CA ALA A 289 -6.23 -19.26 -45.09
C ALA A 289 -5.44 -18.21 -44.28
N LYS A 290 -5.89 -16.96 -44.35
CA LYS A 290 -5.29 -15.86 -43.60
C LYS A 290 -6.39 -15.21 -42.78
N CYS A 291 -6.08 -14.89 -41.53
CA CYS A 291 -6.96 -14.13 -40.67
C CYS A 291 -6.57 -12.65 -40.80
N HIS A 292 -7.51 -11.85 -41.25
CA HIS A 292 -7.44 -10.40 -41.27
C HIS A 292 -8.07 -9.88 -39.97
N PHE A 293 -7.25 -9.22 -39.16
CA PHE A 293 -7.68 -8.56 -37.94
C PHE A 293 -7.81 -7.08 -38.21
N VAL A 294 -8.97 -6.52 -37.87
CA VAL A 294 -9.17 -5.08 -37.77
C VAL A 294 -9.35 -4.74 -36.31
N ALA A 295 -8.58 -3.81 -35.82
CA ALA A 295 -8.75 -3.24 -34.50
C ALA A 295 -8.94 -1.73 -34.56
N ILE A 296 -9.65 -1.19 -33.59
CA ILE A 296 -9.74 0.24 -33.34
C ILE A 296 -8.93 0.53 -32.08
N ASP A 297 -8.02 1.48 -32.20
CA ASP A 297 -7.35 2.06 -31.04
C ASP A 297 -8.39 2.79 -30.17
N ILE A 298 -8.57 2.33 -28.92
CA ILE A 298 -9.58 2.89 -28.01
C ILE A 298 -9.27 4.33 -27.54
N PHE A 299 -8.06 4.82 -27.74
CA PHE A 299 -7.62 6.15 -27.29
C PHE A 299 -7.74 7.21 -28.39
N ASN A 300 -7.53 6.86 -29.67
CA ASN A 300 -7.57 7.82 -30.79
C ASN A 300 -8.55 7.45 -31.92
N GLY A 301 -9.19 6.28 -31.86
CA GLY A 301 -10.16 5.83 -32.87
C GLY A 301 -9.54 5.38 -34.20
N LYS A 302 -8.20 5.26 -34.29
CA LYS A 302 -7.51 4.83 -35.52
C LYS A 302 -7.74 3.35 -35.77
N LYS A 303 -8.08 3.02 -37.02
CA LYS A 303 -8.15 1.64 -37.52
C LYS A 303 -6.74 1.07 -37.71
N LEU A 304 -6.50 -0.12 -37.18
CA LEU A 304 -5.30 -0.94 -37.35
C LEU A 304 -5.70 -2.23 -38.04
N GLU A 305 -4.91 -2.70 -38.99
CA GLU A 305 -5.17 -3.93 -39.75
C GLU A 305 -3.91 -4.82 -39.74
N ASP A 306 -4.09 -6.12 -39.50
CA ASP A 306 -3.02 -7.13 -39.64
C ASP A 306 -3.54 -8.39 -40.34
N ILE A 307 -2.67 -9.11 -41.05
CA ILE A 307 -2.99 -10.35 -41.76
C ILE A 307 -2.03 -11.44 -41.28
N VAL A 308 -2.51 -12.33 -40.41
CA VAL A 308 -1.74 -13.48 -39.92
C VAL A 308 -2.04 -14.74 -40.73
N PRO A 309 -1.06 -15.63 -40.95
CA PRO A 309 -1.33 -16.96 -41.49
C PRO A 309 -2.24 -17.73 -40.51
N SER A 310 -3.33 -18.34 -40.98
CA SER A 310 -4.00 -19.35 -40.17
C SER A 310 -3.13 -20.62 -40.18
N SER A 311 -2.67 -21.10 -39.04
CA SER A 311 -2.28 -22.51 -38.93
C SER A 311 -3.53 -23.39 -39.04
N HIS A 312 -3.38 -24.62 -39.54
CA HIS A 312 -4.48 -25.58 -39.56
C HIS A 312 -5.12 -25.70 -38.16
N ASN A 313 -6.46 -25.71 -38.11
CA ASN A 313 -7.29 -25.93 -36.91
C ASN A 313 -7.26 -24.86 -35.81
N CYS A 314 -7.03 -23.58 -36.14
CA CYS A 314 -7.25 -22.50 -35.17
C CYS A 314 -8.67 -21.94 -35.32
N ASP A 315 -9.56 -22.25 -34.37
CA ASP A 315 -10.83 -21.53 -34.22
C ASP A 315 -10.54 -20.16 -33.62
N VAL A 316 -10.97 -19.07 -34.29
CA VAL A 316 -10.94 -17.75 -33.67
C VAL A 316 -12.18 -17.65 -32.77
N PRO A 317 -12.02 -17.53 -31.43
CA PRO A 317 -13.15 -17.37 -30.55
C PRO A 317 -13.85 -16.04 -30.83
N HIS A 318 -15.12 -16.09 -31.25
CA HIS A 318 -15.98 -14.92 -31.18
C HIS A 318 -16.25 -14.63 -29.71
N VAL A 319 -15.56 -13.60 -29.18
CA VAL A 319 -15.76 -13.16 -27.80
C VAL A 319 -16.83 -12.07 -27.79
N ASN A 320 -17.99 -12.36 -27.20
CA ASN A 320 -19.03 -11.34 -26.98
C ASN A 320 -19.07 -10.96 -25.50
N ARG A 321 -19.40 -9.69 -25.23
CA ARG A 321 -19.75 -9.21 -23.91
C ARG A 321 -21.18 -8.68 -23.95
N THR A 322 -22.04 -9.22 -23.11
CA THR A 322 -23.43 -8.78 -23.00
C THR A 322 -23.76 -8.51 -21.54
N ASP A 323 -24.41 -7.39 -21.28
CA ASP A 323 -24.91 -7.05 -19.96
C ASP A 323 -26.34 -7.56 -19.80
N TYR A 324 -26.64 -8.17 -18.66
CA TYR A 324 -27.98 -8.66 -18.33
C TYR A 324 -28.38 -8.22 -16.93
N GLN A 325 -29.66 -7.93 -16.74
CA GLN A 325 -30.19 -7.70 -15.39
C GLN A 325 -30.37 -9.04 -14.67
N LEU A 326 -29.89 -9.12 -13.43
CA LEU A 326 -30.02 -10.31 -12.59
C LEU A 326 -31.40 -10.34 -11.92
N ILE A 327 -32.21 -11.33 -12.29
CA ILE A 327 -33.57 -11.51 -11.78
C ILE A 327 -33.59 -12.43 -10.57
N ASP A 328 -32.90 -13.56 -10.66
CA ASP A 328 -32.93 -14.62 -9.64
C ASP A 328 -31.60 -15.38 -9.55
N ILE A 329 -31.36 -16.00 -8.39
CA ILE A 329 -30.26 -16.92 -8.13
C ILE A 329 -30.86 -18.22 -7.58
N SER A 330 -30.71 -19.33 -8.31
CA SER A 330 -31.21 -20.63 -7.87
C SER A 330 -30.36 -21.25 -6.75
N GLU A 331 -30.95 -22.15 -5.97
CA GLU A 331 -30.25 -22.91 -4.93
C GLU A 331 -29.09 -23.76 -5.50
N ASP A 332 -29.20 -24.19 -6.75
CA ASP A 332 -28.18 -24.98 -7.47
C ASP A 332 -27.02 -24.12 -8.02
N GLY A 333 -27.06 -22.79 -7.82
CA GLY A 333 -26.00 -21.85 -8.21
C GLY A 333 -26.07 -21.39 -9.67
N PHE A 334 -27.25 -21.39 -10.28
CA PHE A 334 -27.52 -20.77 -11.58
C PHE A 334 -28.19 -19.41 -11.41
N VAL A 335 -28.06 -18.55 -12.41
CA VAL A 335 -28.70 -17.23 -12.43
C VAL A 335 -29.77 -17.15 -13.50
N SER A 336 -30.87 -16.46 -13.18
CA SER A 336 -31.87 -16.02 -14.15
C SER A 336 -31.59 -14.58 -14.55
N LEU A 337 -31.39 -14.37 -15.84
CA LEU A 337 -30.98 -13.10 -16.43
C LEU A 337 -32.05 -12.56 -17.36
N LEU A 338 -32.43 -11.28 -17.20
CA LEU A 338 -33.33 -10.60 -18.13
C LEU A 338 -32.53 -10.09 -19.32
N THR A 339 -32.97 -10.49 -20.50
CA THR A 339 -32.47 -9.97 -21.77
C THR A 339 -33.22 -8.71 -22.19
N ASP A 340 -32.61 -7.86 -23.01
CA ASP A 340 -33.22 -6.62 -23.53
C ASP A 340 -34.56 -6.84 -24.27
N ASN A 341 -34.79 -8.04 -24.79
CA ASN A 341 -36.01 -8.41 -25.49
C ASN A 341 -37.15 -8.85 -24.54
N GLY A 342 -36.93 -8.82 -23.22
CA GLY A 342 -37.88 -9.25 -22.20
C GLY A 342 -37.94 -10.77 -21.97
N ASN A 343 -37.03 -11.54 -22.57
CA ASN A 343 -36.89 -12.98 -22.31
C ASN A 343 -35.94 -13.24 -21.13
N THR A 344 -36.05 -14.41 -20.50
CA THR A 344 -35.12 -14.88 -19.48
C THR A 344 -34.06 -15.83 -20.05
N LYS A 345 -32.86 -15.80 -19.46
CA LYS A 345 -31.77 -16.75 -19.68
C LYS A 345 -31.39 -17.38 -18.33
N ASP A 346 -31.54 -18.69 -18.21
CA ASP A 346 -31.52 -19.40 -16.90
C ASP A 346 -30.40 -20.46 -16.80
N ASP A 347 -29.57 -20.61 -17.82
CA ASP A 347 -28.57 -21.67 -17.97
C ASP A 347 -27.15 -21.26 -17.54
N LEU A 348 -26.96 -20.02 -17.04
CA LEU A 348 -25.65 -19.51 -16.67
C LEU A 348 -25.33 -19.79 -15.20
N LYS A 349 -24.15 -20.38 -14.93
CA LYS A 349 -23.68 -20.64 -13.57
C LYS A 349 -23.05 -19.39 -12.95
N LEU A 350 -23.20 -19.25 -11.64
CA LEU A 350 -22.44 -18.26 -10.87
C LEU A 350 -20.91 -18.39 -11.09
N PRO A 351 -20.16 -17.28 -11.01
CA PRO A 351 -18.72 -17.31 -11.22
C PRO A 351 -18.00 -18.12 -10.12
N THR A 352 -16.84 -18.66 -10.46
CA THR A 352 -15.96 -19.36 -9.51
C THR A 352 -15.05 -18.44 -8.71
N ASP A 353 -14.89 -17.18 -9.15
CA ASP A 353 -14.18 -16.14 -8.42
C ASP A 353 -14.93 -15.77 -7.14
N GLU A 354 -14.31 -15.99 -5.97
CA GLU A 354 -14.96 -15.85 -4.66
C GLU A 354 -15.41 -14.40 -4.38
N ALA A 355 -14.64 -13.40 -4.83
CA ALA A 355 -14.94 -12.01 -4.58
C ALA A 355 -16.17 -11.56 -5.39
N LEU A 356 -16.20 -11.86 -6.68
CA LEU A 356 -17.35 -11.57 -7.54
C LEU A 356 -18.58 -12.38 -7.12
N LEU A 357 -18.40 -13.65 -6.74
CA LEU A 357 -19.46 -14.49 -6.20
C LEU A 357 -20.10 -13.89 -4.96
N SER A 358 -19.29 -13.41 -4.00
CA SER A 358 -19.78 -12.73 -2.79
C SER A 358 -20.54 -11.48 -3.16
N GLN A 359 -19.97 -10.61 -4.01
CA GLN A 359 -20.62 -9.36 -4.42
C GLN A 359 -21.99 -9.59 -5.08
N ILE A 360 -22.11 -10.60 -5.94
CA ILE A 360 -23.38 -10.95 -6.59
C ILE A 360 -24.40 -11.42 -5.55
N LYS A 361 -24.01 -12.35 -4.65
CA LYS A 361 -24.92 -12.90 -3.63
C LYS A 361 -25.35 -11.87 -2.60
N ASP A 362 -24.40 -11.07 -2.10
CA ASP A 362 -24.63 -10.05 -1.10
C ASP A 362 -25.51 -8.94 -1.68
N GLY A 363 -25.17 -8.45 -2.88
CA GLY A 363 -25.97 -7.42 -3.54
C GLY A 363 -27.40 -7.88 -3.84
N PHE A 364 -27.56 -9.13 -4.29
CA PHE A 364 -28.88 -9.69 -4.56
C PHE A 364 -29.71 -9.86 -3.27
N ALA A 365 -29.10 -10.35 -2.19
CA ALA A 365 -29.74 -10.50 -0.89
C ALA A 365 -30.15 -9.16 -0.25
N GLU A 366 -29.41 -8.09 -0.52
CA GLU A 366 -29.74 -6.71 -0.11
C GLU A 366 -30.89 -6.09 -0.92
N GLY A 367 -31.42 -6.80 -1.93
CA GLY A 367 -32.50 -6.29 -2.78
C GLY A 367 -32.03 -5.24 -3.78
N LYS A 368 -30.73 -5.21 -4.11
CA LYS A 368 -30.19 -4.33 -5.15
C LYS A 368 -30.59 -4.83 -6.52
N ASP A 369 -30.75 -3.88 -7.42
CA ASP A 369 -30.87 -4.13 -8.83
C ASP A 369 -29.46 -4.22 -9.42
N LEU A 370 -29.18 -5.37 -10.03
CA LEU A 370 -27.84 -5.79 -10.39
C LEU A 370 -27.77 -6.10 -11.88
N VAL A 371 -26.76 -5.56 -12.55
CA VAL A 371 -26.43 -5.90 -13.93
C VAL A 371 -25.13 -6.69 -13.95
N VAL A 372 -25.16 -7.90 -14.50
CA VAL A 372 -23.98 -8.74 -14.70
C VAL A 372 -23.49 -8.65 -16.14
N SER A 373 -22.19 -8.50 -16.34
CA SER A 373 -21.58 -8.64 -17.67
C SER A 373 -21.18 -10.10 -17.89
N VAL A 374 -21.68 -10.71 -18.95
CA VAL A 374 -21.35 -12.07 -19.36
C VAL A 374 -20.41 -12.02 -20.57
N MET A 375 -19.26 -12.68 -20.47
CA MET A 375 -18.40 -12.95 -21.61
C MET A 375 -18.74 -14.32 -22.19
N SER A 376 -18.93 -14.41 -23.51
CA SER A 376 -19.12 -15.67 -24.22
C SER A 376 -18.04 -15.88 -25.27
N ALA A 377 -17.48 -17.08 -25.32
CA ALA A 377 -16.45 -17.47 -26.29
C ALA A 377 -16.45 -18.99 -26.48
N MET A 378 -16.36 -19.48 -27.72
CA MET A 378 -16.28 -20.93 -28.02
C MET A 378 -17.42 -21.77 -27.42
N GLY A 379 -18.61 -21.19 -27.26
CA GLY A 379 -19.75 -21.87 -26.65
C GLY A 379 -19.74 -21.92 -25.12
N GLU A 380 -18.72 -21.33 -24.49
CA GLU A 380 -18.66 -21.12 -23.04
C GLU A 380 -19.11 -19.71 -22.68
N GLU A 381 -19.77 -19.56 -21.54
CA GLU A 381 -20.23 -18.27 -21.03
C GLU A 381 -19.83 -18.12 -19.55
N GLN A 382 -19.37 -16.93 -19.17
CA GLN A 382 -19.00 -16.64 -17.78
C GLN A 382 -19.35 -15.21 -17.38
N ILE A 383 -19.90 -15.05 -16.17
CA ILE A 383 -20.05 -13.74 -15.53
C ILE A 383 -18.67 -13.18 -15.17
N CYS A 384 -18.32 -12.02 -15.69
CA CYS A 384 -16.99 -11.40 -15.54
C CYS A 384 -16.99 -10.12 -14.69
N SER A 385 -18.14 -9.45 -14.55
CA SER A 385 -18.27 -8.27 -13.70
C SER A 385 -19.71 -8.03 -13.26
N LEU A 386 -19.87 -7.21 -12.22
CA LEU A 386 -21.14 -6.78 -11.64
C LEU A 386 -21.21 -5.25 -11.62
N LYS A 387 -22.41 -4.71 -11.85
CA LYS A 387 -22.74 -3.30 -11.65
C LYS A 387 -24.01 -3.19 -10.80
N ASP A 388 -23.91 -2.52 -9.67
CA ASP A 388 -25.06 -2.08 -8.86
C ASP A 388 -25.69 -0.84 -9.51
N ILE A 389 -26.98 -0.90 -9.82
CA ILE A 389 -27.73 0.20 -10.43
C ILE A 389 -28.74 0.84 -9.46
N GLY A 390 -28.69 0.48 -8.17
CA GLY A 390 -29.53 1.02 -7.11
C GLY A 390 -30.47 -0.04 -6.51
N PRO A 391 -31.42 0.36 -5.65
CA PRO A 391 -32.44 -0.57 -5.15
C PRO A 391 -33.37 -1.02 -6.29
N LYS A 392 -33.89 -2.26 -6.21
CA LYS A 392 -35.00 -2.67 -7.08
C LYS A 392 -36.21 -1.75 -6.84
N ASN A 393 -36.71 -1.12 -7.92
CA ASN A 393 -37.92 -0.30 -7.87
C ASN A 393 -39.19 -1.13 -7.63
#